data_AF-U5MQ61-F1
#
_entry.id   AF-U5MQ61-F1
#
_cell.length_a   1.000
_cell.length_b   1.000
_cell.length_c   1.000
_cell.angle_alpha   90.00
_cell.angle_beta   90.00
_cell.angle_gamma   90.00
#
_symmetry.space_group_name_H-M   'P 1'
#
loop_
_entity.id
_entity.type
_entity.pdbx_description
1 polymer ?
#
loop_
_entity_poly.entity_id
_entity_poly.type
_entity_poly.pdbx_seq_one_letter_code
_entity_poly.pdbx_strand_id
1 'polypeptide(L)'
;MEKQSINFKKVILLAGALCAYWIGSGFATGQEVLQFFATSGTKGIIAALICMVLLIILTYNLYGIGQKKKFSNPYDVFEYYCGKVIGQVYIWYSVVLVYCIFVVMLAGAGATINQYYGIPAYIGTGVIAILALGTTLLGEERLIDIIGVIGPIKIVFVAIVGIAGIITFFGQPTLLSEASRLIPTLGFESASSNWAWSGILYAFLALMVSIPFQVECGASAGSVKEARSAALIGTVAFTIGIISLVIGELVYYKLIVGQQVPTLAIANHISPVLGLIFTVLIVVSIYSAVASFLTMTVRKFAVDKTKKFNIIAIILTVIGMFFGGVIPFAKLVNILYPLAGYSAIIFAGFMIYKELKEKN
;
A
#
# COMPACT_ATOMS: atom_id res chain seq x y z
N MET A 1 -16.57 36.02 9.11
CA MET A 1 -15.92 34.71 8.89
C MET A 1 -14.72 34.95 7.98
N GLU A 2 -13.52 35.02 8.55
CA GLU A 2 -12.30 35.07 7.73
C GLU A 2 -12.26 33.83 6.83
N LYS A 3 -12.16 34.03 5.51
CA LYS A 3 -11.79 32.96 4.59
C LYS A 3 -10.41 32.49 5.02
N GLN A 4 -10.32 31.44 5.83
CA GLN A 4 -9.05 30.76 6.08
C GLN A 4 -8.46 30.41 4.71
N SER A 5 -7.39 31.12 4.36
CA SER A 5 -6.67 30.90 3.12
C SER A 5 -6.07 29.49 3.18
N ILE A 6 -6.30 28.71 2.13
CA ILE A 6 -5.74 27.36 2.04
C ILE A 6 -4.22 27.48 1.93
N ASN A 7 -3.49 26.89 2.87
CA ASN A 7 -2.05 26.73 2.73
C ASN A 7 -1.74 25.58 1.75
N PHE A 8 -1.54 25.93 0.48
CA PHE A 8 -1.28 24.95 -0.58
C PHE A 8 -0.02 24.10 -0.31
N LYS A 9 1.02 24.64 0.32
CA LYS A 9 2.22 23.85 0.65
C LYS A 9 1.88 22.71 1.61
N LYS A 10 1.07 23.00 2.63
CA LYS A 10 0.59 21.99 3.59
C LYS A 10 -0.28 20.94 2.91
N VAL A 11 -1.17 21.36 2.01
CA VAL A 11 -2.03 20.45 1.23
C VAL A 11 -1.19 19.47 0.40
N ILE A 12 -0.19 19.97 -0.35
CA ILE A 12 0.68 19.12 -1.17
C ILE A 12 1.52 18.18 -0.31
N LEU A 13 2.04 18.64 0.83
CA LEU A 13 2.77 17.80 1.77
C LEU A 13 1.93 16.61 2.26
N LEU A 14 0.69 16.88 2.69
CA LEU A 14 -0.21 15.83 3.19
C LEU A 14 -0.71 14.90 2.08
N ALA A 15 -0.94 15.43 0.87
CA ALA A 15 -1.28 14.62 -0.31
C ALA A 15 -0.12 13.69 -0.70
N GLY A 16 1.12 14.20 -0.68
CA GLY A 16 2.33 13.42 -0.92
C GLY A 16 2.55 12.35 0.15
N ALA A 17 2.29 12.66 1.42
CA ALA A 17 2.35 11.69 2.52
C ALA A 17 1.33 10.55 2.33
N LEU A 18 0.11 10.87 1.90
CA LEU A 18 -0.91 9.86 1.55
C LEU A 18 -0.44 8.94 0.41
N CYS A 19 0.08 9.53 -0.67
CA CYS A 19 0.61 8.77 -1.79
C CYS A 19 1.77 7.87 -1.36
N ALA A 20 2.73 8.42 -0.60
CA ALA A 20 3.89 7.67 -0.11
C ALA A 20 3.49 6.50 0.80
N TYR A 21 2.43 6.68 1.60
CA TYR A 21 1.90 5.64 2.48
C TYR A 21 1.25 4.50 1.68
N TRP A 22 0.39 4.84 0.71
CA TRP A 22 -0.28 3.84 -0.13
C TRP A 22 0.63 3.19 -1.16
N ILE A 23 1.69 3.86 -1.62
CA ILE A 23 2.75 3.24 -2.41
C ILE A 23 3.62 2.41 -1.44
N GLY A 24 3.03 1.33 -0.94
CA GLY A 24 3.69 0.28 -0.19
C GLY A 24 4.58 -0.56 -1.11
N SER A 25 5.18 -1.62 -0.56
CA SER A 25 6.05 -2.44 -1.38
C SER A 25 5.31 -3.31 -2.40
N GLY A 26 4.09 -3.75 -2.10
CA GLY A 26 3.32 -4.52 -3.10
C GLY A 26 2.90 -3.66 -4.28
N PHE A 27 2.65 -2.37 -4.06
CA PHE A 27 2.51 -1.39 -5.14
C PHE A 27 3.83 -1.20 -5.91
N ALA A 28 4.93 -0.95 -5.19
CA ALA A 28 6.23 -0.69 -5.80
C ALA A 28 6.78 -1.89 -6.60
N THR A 29 6.43 -3.11 -6.23
CA THR A 29 6.77 -4.31 -6.99
C THR A 29 5.93 -4.48 -8.26
N GLY A 30 4.80 -3.77 -8.38
CA GLY A 30 3.77 -3.96 -9.41
C GLY A 30 2.77 -5.06 -9.07
N GLN A 31 3.08 -5.93 -8.11
CA GLN A 31 2.29 -7.13 -7.90
C GLN A 31 0.86 -6.85 -7.42
N GLU A 32 0.67 -5.79 -6.63
CA GLU A 32 -0.68 -5.31 -6.29
C GLU A 32 -1.44 -4.83 -7.52
N VAL A 33 -0.80 -4.00 -8.35
CA VAL A 33 -1.44 -3.40 -9.51
C VAL A 33 -1.81 -4.45 -10.54
N LEU A 34 -0.92 -5.42 -10.75
CA LEU A 34 -1.15 -6.55 -11.65
C LEU A 34 -2.40 -7.32 -11.24
N GLN A 35 -2.45 -7.81 -10.00
CA GLN A 35 -3.52 -8.70 -9.54
C GLN A 35 -4.87 -8.01 -9.43
N PHE A 36 -4.90 -6.73 -9.04
CA PHE A 36 -6.14 -6.00 -8.85
C PHE A 36 -6.66 -5.32 -10.13
N PHE A 37 -5.77 -4.97 -11.07
CA PHE A 37 -6.15 -4.16 -12.23
C PHE A 37 -5.68 -4.77 -13.55
N ALA A 38 -4.38 -4.98 -13.76
CA ALA A 38 -3.86 -5.31 -15.09
C ALA A 38 -4.27 -6.71 -15.57
N THR A 39 -4.52 -7.66 -14.66
CA THR A 39 -5.07 -9.00 -15.02
C THR A 39 -6.38 -8.93 -15.80
N SER A 40 -7.13 -7.83 -15.69
CA SER A 40 -8.39 -7.60 -16.41
C SER A 40 -8.20 -6.86 -17.75
N GLY A 41 -6.97 -6.69 -18.22
CA GLY A 41 -6.68 -5.91 -19.42
C GLY A 41 -7.00 -4.42 -19.26
N THR A 42 -7.44 -3.77 -20.34
CA THR A 42 -7.88 -2.36 -20.32
C THR A 42 -9.06 -2.08 -19.38
N LYS A 43 -9.87 -3.08 -19.02
CA LYS A 43 -10.93 -2.91 -18.00
C LYS A 43 -10.33 -2.59 -16.62
N GLY A 44 -9.07 -2.96 -16.37
CA GLY A 44 -8.31 -2.56 -15.19
C GLY A 44 -8.20 -1.05 -15.02
N ILE A 45 -8.15 -0.28 -16.12
CA ILE A 45 -8.12 1.19 -16.08
C ILE A 45 -9.47 1.72 -15.55
N ILE A 46 -10.59 1.14 -16.00
CA ILE A 46 -11.92 1.50 -15.51
C ILE A 46 -12.08 1.11 -14.04
N ALA A 47 -11.57 -0.07 -13.64
CA ALA A 47 -11.53 -0.49 -12.24
C ALA A 47 -10.74 0.50 -11.36
N ALA A 48 -9.62 1.05 -11.86
CA ALA A 48 -8.86 2.08 -11.16
C ALA A 48 -9.66 3.38 -10.98
N LEU A 49 -10.47 3.78 -11.98
CA LEU A 49 -11.37 4.93 -11.85
C LEU A 49 -12.49 4.68 -10.83
N ILE A 50 -13.07 3.47 -10.78
CA ILE A 50 -14.02 3.09 -9.73
C ILE A 50 -13.37 3.18 -8.35
N CYS A 51 -12.14 2.65 -8.23
CA CYS A 51 -11.34 2.73 -7.02
C CYS A 51 -11.13 4.19 -6.57
N MET A 52 -10.80 5.09 -7.52
CA MET A 52 -10.61 6.51 -7.25
C MET A 52 -11.85 7.17 -6.66
N VAL A 53 -13.02 6.93 -7.26
CA VAL A 53 -14.27 7.54 -6.79
C VAL A 53 -14.56 7.12 -5.34
N LEU A 54 -14.44 5.82 -5.05
CA LEU A 54 -14.64 5.30 -3.69
C LEU A 54 -13.61 5.87 -2.71
N LEU A 55 -12.33 5.82 -3.06
CA LEU A 55 -11.28 6.36 -2.20
C LEU A 55 -11.46 7.85 -1.93
N ILE A 56 -11.85 8.66 -2.93
CA ILE A 56 -12.10 10.09 -2.73
C ILE A 56 -13.17 10.28 -1.66
N ILE A 57 -14.30 9.58 -1.76
CA ILE A 57 -15.41 9.71 -0.80
C ILE A 57 -14.93 9.34 0.62
N LEU A 58 -14.27 8.19 0.74
CA LEU A 58 -13.91 7.61 2.04
C LEU A 58 -12.78 8.42 2.71
N THR A 59 -11.73 8.77 1.97
CA THR A 59 -10.60 9.54 2.48
C THR A 59 -10.95 10.99 2.78
N TYR A 60 -11.84 11.60 2.00
CA TYR A 60 -12.34 12.95 2.26
C TYR A 60 -13.06 13.03 3.61
N ASN A 61 -13.80 11.98 3.98
CA ASN A 61 -14.44 11.89 5.29
C ASN A 61 -13.41 11.65 6.40
N LEU A 62 -12.47 10.72 6.23
CA LEU A 62 -11.44 10.42 7.25
C LEU A 62 -10.50 11.59 7.55
N TYR A 63 -10.01 12.29 6.53
CA TYR A 63 -9.22 13.51 6.72
C TYR A 63 -10.04 14.60 7.38
N GLY A 64 -11.30 14.75 6.96
CA GLY A 64 -12.23 15.72 7.54
C GLY A 64 -12.50 15.45 9.02
N ILE A 65 -12.77 14.21 9.41
CA ILE A 65 -13.03 13.87 10.81
C ILE A 65 -11.77 13.94 11.65
N GLY A 66 -10.61 13.53 11.11
CA GLY A 66 -9.33 13.68 11.76
C GLY A 66 -9.05 15.13 12.14
N GLN A 67 -9.31 16.07 11.21
CA GLN A 67 -9.17 17.49 11.50
C GLN A 67 -10.17 17.98 12.54
N LYS A 68 -11.44 17.58 12.45
CA LYS A 68 -12.51 18.05 13.35
C LYS A 68 -12.36 17.53 14.78
N LYS A 69 -12.01 16.25 14.93
CA LYS A 69 -12.00 15.54 16.22
C LYS A 69 -10.63 15.53 16.88
N LYS A 70 -9.54 15.57 16.09
CA LYS A 70 -8.14 15.54 16.57
C LYS A 70 -7.95 14.49 17.66
N PHE A 71 -8.25 13.24 17.33
CA PHE A 71 -8.13 12.12 18.26
C PHE A 71 -6.74 12.09 18.89
N SER A 72 -6.66 11.85 20.20
CA SER A 72 -5.38 11.67 20.90
C SER A 72 -4.70 10.38 20.45
N ASN A 73 -5.48 9.33 20.18
CA ASN A 73 -5.03 8.12 19.52
C ASN A 73 -5.77 7.96 18.18
N PRO A 74 -5.07 7.91 17.02
CA PRO A 74 -5.70 7.77 15.72
C PRO A 74 -6.57 6.52 15.56
N TYR A 75 -6.33 5.46 16.35
CA TYR A 75 -7.14 4.24 16.36
C TYR A 75 -8.54 4.43 16.98
N ASP A 76 -8.77 5.49 17.75
CA ASP A 76 -10.07 5.80 18.36
C ASP A 76 -11.14 6.11 17.31
N VAL A 77 -10.74 6.35 16.06
CA VAL A 77 -11.65 6.48 14.93
C VAL A 77 -12.50 5.22 14.70
N PHE A 78 -11.98 4.03 15.04
CA PHE A 78 -12.74 2.79 14.94
C PHE A 78 -13.92 2.77 15.91
N GLU A 79 -13.68 3.16 17.17
CA GLU A 79 -14.76 3.31 18.15
C GLU A 79 -15.69 4.47 17.83
N TYR A 80 -15.15 5.55 17.23
CA TYR A 80 -15.98 6.65 16.77
C TYR A 80 -17.03 6.15 15.78
N TYR A 81 -16.66 5.47 14.70
CA TYR A 81 -17.62 5.06 13.69
C TYR A 81 -18.44 3.82 14.07
N CYS A 82 -17.85 2.86 14.76
CA CYS A 82 -18.48 1.56 15.00
C CYS A 82 -19.02 1.37 16.43
N GLY A 83 -18.78 2.33 17.33
CA GLY A 83 -19.05 2.18 18.77
C GLY A 83 -18.01 1.31 19.48
N LYS A 84 -18.10 1.22 20.81
CA LYS A 84 -17.06 0.62 21.66
C LYS A 84 -16.75 -0.85 21.35
N VAL A 85 -17.78 -1.69 21.15
CA VAL A 85 -17.59 -3.14 20.96
C VAL A 85 -16.99 -3.44 19.60
N ILE A 86 -17.64 -2.99 18.52
CA ILE A 86 -17.18 -3.25 17.15
C ILE A 86 -15.89 -2.48 16.85
N GLY A 87 -15.74 -1.28 17.40
CA GLY A 87 -14.51 -0.50 17.28
C GLY A 87 -13.29 -1.23 17.88
N GLN A 88 -13.41 -1.83 19.06
CA GLN A 88 -12.34 -2.65 19.65
C GLN A 88 -11.99 -3.87 18.80
N VAL A 89 -12.99 -4.51 18.16
CA VAL A 89 -12.72 -5.59 17.20
C VAL A 89 -11.87 -5.07 16.03
N TYR A 90 -12.19 -3.91 15.46
CA TYR A 90 -11.38 -3.32 14.38
C TYR A 90 -9.97 -2.93 14.82
N ILE A 91 -9.79 -2.47 16.06
CA ILE A 91 -8.45 -2.16 16.59
C ILE A 91 -7.58 -3.41 16.62
N TRP A 92 -8.09 -4.53 17.16
CA TRP A 92 -7.35 -5.79 17.19
C TRP A 92 -7.17 -6.40 15.80
N TYR A 93 -8.21 -6.33 14.97
CA TYR A 93 -8.13 -6.76 13.58
C TYR A 93 -7.06 -5.99 12.81
N SER A 94 -6.97 -4.67 13.00
CA SER A 94 -5.93 -3.84 12.38
C SER A 94 -4.52 -4.28 12.79
N VAL A 95 -4.31 -4.64 14.07
CA VAL A 95 -3.02 -5.18 14.54
C VAL A 95 -2.67 -6.50 13.86
N VAL A 96 -3.63 -7.43 13.76
CA VAL A 96 -3.45 -8.69 13.05
C VAL A 96 -3.16 -8.46 11.56
N LEU A 97 -3.91 -7.56 10.92
CA LEU A 97 -3.73 -7.22 9.52
C LEU A 97 -2.35 -6.61 9.26
N VAL A 98 -1.88 -5.69 10.11
CA VAL A 98 -0.53 -5.11 10.01
C VAL A 98 0.54 -6.20 10.10
N TYR A 99 0.36 -7.18 10.97
CA TYR A 99 1.27 -8.33 11.04
C TYR A 99 1.20 -9.22 9.79
N CYS A 100 0.00 -9.49 9.25
CA CYS A 100 -0.14 -10.22 7.99
C CYS A 100 0.54 -9.48 6.83
N ILE A 101 0.42 -8.16 6.77
CA ILE A 101 1.10 -7.32 5.79
C ILE A 101 2.62 -7.39 6.00
N PHE A 102 3.12 -7.39 7.24
CA PHE A 102 4.54 -7.63 7.54
C PHE A 102 5.05 -8.93 6.89
N VAL A 103 4.28 -10.03 6.97
CA VAL A 103 4.63 -11.30 6.30
C VAL A 103 4.62 -11.17 4.78
N VAL A 104 3.64 -10.48 4.20
CA VAL A 104 3.57 -10.22 2.75
C VAL A 104 4.79 -9.41 2.28
N MET A 105 5.17 -8.39 3.03
CA MET A 105 6.32 -7.54 2.73
C MET A 105 7.63 -8.34 2.79
N LEU A 106 7.78 -9.23 3.78
CA LEU A 106 8.93 -10.15 3.86
C LEU A 106 9.04 -11.08 2.64
N ALA A 107 7.92 -11.61 2.16
CA ALA A 107 7.89 -12.40 0.93
C ALA A 107 8.24 -11.56 -0.31
N GLY A 108 7.72 -10.32 -0.37
CA GLY A 108 8.06 -9.37 -1.43
C GLY A 108 9.56 -9.03 -1.47
N ALA A 109 10.20 -8.91 -0.30
CA ALA A 109 11.64 -8.69 -0.20
C ALA A 109 12.42 -9.89 -0.76
N GLY A 110 12.08 -11.09 -0.30
CA GLY A 110 12.69 -12.33 -0.78
C GLY A 110 12.53 -12.51 -2.28
N ALA A 111 11.33 -12.23 -2.81
CA ALA A 111 11.03 -12.27 -4.23
C ALA A 111 11.84 -11.24 -5.04
N THR A 112 11.96 -10.01 -4.55
CA THR A 112 12.75 -8.95 -5.19
C THR A 112 14.23 -9.32 -5.26
N ILE A 113 14.79 -9.77 -4.14
CA ILE A 113 16.19 -10.20 -4.05
C ILE A 113 16.44 -11.41 -4.96
N ASN A 114 15.52 -12.38 -4.97
CA ASN A 114 15.60 -13.55 -5.84
C ASN A 114 15.56 -13.18 -7.33
N GLN A 115 14.60 -12.33 -7.72
CA GLN A 115 14.42 -11.96 -9.12
C GLN A 115 15.62 -11.20 -9.68
N TYR A 116 16.27 -10.35 -8.87
CA TYR A 116 17.42 -9.58 -9.33
C TYR A 116 18.76 -10.33 -9.20
N TYR A 117 19.02 -10.93 -8.04
CA TYR A 117 20.32 -11.51 -7.71
C TYR A 117 20.38 -13.05 -7.84
N GLY A 118 19.25 -13.71 -8.10
CA GLY A 118 19.17 -15.18 -8.13
C GLY A 118 19.25 -15.86 -6.76
N ILE A 119 19.40 -15.10 -5.67
CA ILE A 119 19.50 -15.64 -4.30
C ILE A 119 18.16 -16.29 -3.92
N PRO A 120 18.14 -17.51 -3.34
CA PRO A 120 16.89 -18.14 -2.92
C PRO A 120 16.01 -17.23 -2.06
N ALA A 121 14.71 -17.15 -2.37
CA ALA A 121 13.79 -16.18 -1.78
C ALA A 121 13.78 -16.23 -0.24
N TYR A 122 13.80 -17.42 0.36
CA TYR A 122 13.82 -17.60 1.81
C TYR A 122 15.07 -16.99 2.48
N ILE A 123 16.22 -16.97 1.80
CA ILE A 123 17.44 -16.32 2.29
C ILE A 123 17.27 -14.80 2.27
N GLY A 124 16.77 -14.26 1.15
CA GLY A 124 16.47 -12.83 1.03
C GLY A 124 15.46 -12.36 2.08
N THR A 125 14.39 -13.12 2.29
CA THR A 125 13.42 -12.90 3.37
C THR A 125 14.08 -12.93 4.74
N GLY A 126 14.95 -13.92 5.01
CA GLY A 126 15.66 -14.06 6.28
C GLY A 126 16.54 -12.86 6.61
N VAL A 127 17.32 -12.37 5.63
CA VAL A 127 18.18 -11.19 5.79
C VAL A 127 17.35 -9.96 6.16
N ILE A 128 16.26 -9.69 5.42
CA ILE A 128 15.42 -8.51 5.68
C ILE A 128 14.70 -8.61 7.02
N ALA A 129 14.23 -9.80 7.40
CA ALA A 129 13.61 -10.05 8.71
C ALA A 129 14.59 -9.80 9.87
N ILE A 130 15.85 -10.25 9.77
CA ILE A 130 16.87 -10.03 10.81
C ILE A 130 17.22 -8.54 10.92
N LEU A 131 17.41 -7.85 9.79
CA LEU A 131 17.67 -6.42 9.78
C LEU A 131 16.52 -5.65 10.44
N ALA A 132 15.27 -5.96 10.06
CA ALA A 132 14.10 -5.31 10.62
C ALA A 132 13.94 -5.57 12.12
N LEU A 133 14.17 -6.81 12.58
CA LEU A 133 14.20 -7.16 13.99
C LEU A 133 15.25 -6.35 14.75
N GLY A 134 16.47 -6.26 14.22
CA GLY A 134 17.54 -5.45 14.82
C GLY A 134 17.08 -4.01 15.06
N THR A 135 16.42 -3.40 14.08
CA THR A 135 15.90 -2.04 14.21
C THR A 135 14.77 -1.92 15.22
N THR A 136 13.82 -2.87 15.22
CA THR A 136 12.75 -2.93 16.22
C THR A 136 13.31 -3.03 17.64
N LEU A 137 14.38 -3.81 17.86
CA LEU A 137 15.01 -3.98 19.17
C LEU A 137 15.80 -2.75 19.64
N LEU A 138 16.42 -2.01 18.72
CA LEU A 138 17.16 -0.79 19.04
C LEU A 138 16.23 0.40 19.34
N GLY A 139 15.01 0.39 18.80
CA GLY A 139 14.00 1.44 18.94
C GLY A 139 13.96 2.39 17.75
N GLU A 140 12.77 2.95 17.49
CA GLU A 140 12.43 3.65 16.25
C GLU A 140 13.01 5.06 16.10
N GLU A 141 13.68 5.63 17.11
CA GLU A 141 14.18 7.02 17.06
C GLU A 141 15.07 7.30 15.85
N ARG A 142 15.73 6.29 15.28
CA ARG A 142 16.55 6.40 14.05
C ARG A 142 15.85 5.95 12.77
N LEU A 143 14.72 5.25 12.86
CA LEU A 143 14.01 4.70 11.70
C LEU A 143 13.16 5.79 11.01
N ILE A 144 12.66 6.76 11.78
CA ILE A 144 11.79 7.85 11.29
C ILE A 144 12.50 8.71 10.24
N ASP A 145 13.79 9.01 10.41
CA ASP A 145 14.57 9.81 9.45
C ASP A 145 14.83 9.07 8.13
N ILE A 146 15.00 7.75 8.16
CA ILE A 146 15.22 6.92 6.97
C ILE A 146 13.92 6.79 6.15
N ILE A 147 12.78 6.67 6.84
CA ILE A 147 11.46 6.51 6.20
C ILE A 147 11.03 7.77 5.45
N GLY A 148 11.38 8.96 5.95
CA GLY A 148 10.94 10.24 5.37
C GLY A 148 11.39 10.47 3.93
N VAL A 149 12.54 9.93 3.52
CA VAL A 149 13.10 10.11 2.16
C VAL A 149 12.57 9.08 1.15
N ILE A 150 12.06 7.95 1.63
CA ILE A 150 11.64 6.83 0.78
C ILE A 150 10.37 7.16 -0.03
N GLY A 151 9.44 7.92 0.57
CA GLY A 151 8.17 8.29 -0.05
C GLY A 151 8.30 8.97 -1.42
N PRO A 152 9.01 10.11 -1.51
CA PRO A 152 9.25 10.79 -2.79
C PRO A 152 9.92 9.92 -3.85
N ILE A 153 10.88 9.07 -3.44
CA ILE A 153 11.62 8.20 -4.37
C ILE A 153 10.67 7.17 -5.03
N LYS A 154 9.73 6.60 -4.27
CA LYS A 154 8.73 5.67 -4.79
C LYS A 154 7.83 6.31 -5.86
N ILE A 155 7.45 7.57 -5.66
CA ILE A 155 6.63 8.32 -6.64
C ILE A 155 7.40 8.48 -7.95
N VAL A 156 8.68 8.85 -7.89
CA VAL A 156 9.55 8.97 -9.08
C VAL A 156 9.65 7.64 -9.81
N PHE A 157 9.80 6.54 -9.07
CA PHE A 157 9.86 5.20 -9.65
C PHE A 157 8.59 4.83 -10.43
N VAL A 158 7.43 5.02 -9.82
CA VAL A 158 6.12 4.78 -10.45
C VAL A 158 5.98 5.63 -11.73
N ALA A 159 6.44 6.89 -11.66
CA ALA A 159 6.44 7.78 -12.82
C ALA A 159 7.34 7.26 -13.95
N ILE A 160 8.56 6.76 -13.66
CA ILE A 160 9.47 6.22 -14.68
C ILE A 160 8.85 5.03 -15.41
N VAL A 161 8.35 4.03 -14.67
CA VAL A 161 7.71 2.84 -15.25
C VAL A 161 6.47 3.23 -16.06
N GLY A 162 5.66 4.15 -15.52
CA GLY A 162 4.48 4.68 -16.18
C GLY A 162 4.78 5.40 -17.49
N ILE A 163 5.73 6.32 -17.48
CA ILE A 163 6.15 7.09 -18.66
C ILE A 163 6.72 6.15 -19.71
N ALA A 164 7.56 5.18 -19.33
CA ALA A 164 8.09 4.19 -20.26
C ALA A 164 6.96 3.34 -20.90
N GLY A 165 5.95 2.95 -20.13
CA GLY A 165 4.76 2.29 -20.66
C GLY A 165 3.99 3.15 -21.66
N ILE A 166 3.78 4.43 -21.33
CA ILE A 166 3.06 5.38 -22.19
C ILE A 166 3.81 5.64 -23.50
N ILE A 167 5.13 5.84 -23.46
CA ILE A 167 5.96 6.06 -24.66
C ILE A 167 5.87 4.84 -25.59
N THR A 168 6.04 3.64 -25.04
CA THR A 168 5.97 2.40 -25.83
C THR A 168 4.57 2.18 -26.40
N PHE A 169 3.52 2.51 -25.65
CA PHE A 169 2.14 2.48 -26.15
C PHE A 169 1.95 3.42 -27.36
N PHE A 170 2.45 4.66 -27.31
CA PHE A 170 2.35 5.57 -28.46
C PHE A 170 3.09 5.06 -29.69
N GLY A 171 4.19 4.33 -29.51
CA GLY A 171 4.90 3.66 -30.60
C GLY A 171 4.19 2.42 -31.15
N GLN A 172 3.36 1.74 -30.34
CA GLN A 172 2.65 0.51 -30.71
C GLN A 172 1.23 0.45 -30.11
N PRO A 173 0.26 1.21 -30.65
CA PRO A 173 -1.07 1.35 -30.04
C PRO A 173 -1.88 0.04 -29.97
N THR A 174 -1.57 -0.94 -30.81
CA THR A 174 -2.23 -2.27 -30.82
C THR A 174 -1.87 -3.12 -29.60
N LEU A 175 -0.82 -2.78 -28.85
CA LEU A 175 -0.40 -3.56 -27.68
C LEU A 175 -1.48 -3.62 -26.60
N LEU A 176 -2.23 -2.53 -26.37
CA LEU A 176 -3.27 -2.55 -25.32
C LEU A 176 -4.43 -3.49 -25.67
N SER A 177 -4.86 -3.53 -26.93
CA SER A 177 -5.94 -4.43 -27.36
C SER A 177 -5.47 -5.89 -27.37
N GLU A 178 -4.22 -6.13 -27.79
CA GLU A 178 -3.59 -7.45 -27.71
C GLU A 178 -3.47 -7.92 -26.25
N ALA A 179 -2.88 -7.10 -25.38
CA ALA A 179 -2.69 -7.40 -23.95
C ALA A 179 -4.03 -7.64 -23.24
N SER A 180 -5.07 -6.86 -23.59
CA SER A 180 -6.42 -7.05 -23.03
C SER A 180 -7.02 -8.42 -23.34
N ARG A 181 -6.64 -9.03 -24.46
CA ARG A 181 -7.09 -10.37 -24.84
C ARG A 181 -6.23 -11.46 -24.21
N LEU A 182 -4.92 -11.24 -24.10
CA LEU A 182 -3.96 -12.27 -23.73
C LEU A 182 -3.72 -12.36 -22.23
N ILE A 183 -3.62 -11.25 -21.49
CA ILE A 183 -3.29 -11.28 -20.06
C ILE A 183 -4.22 -12.18 -19.24
N PRO A 184 -5.55 -12.18 -19.45
CA PRO A 184 -6.45 -13.09 -18.74
C PRO A 184 -6.14 -14.58 -18.92
N THR A 185 -5.39 -14.95 -19.97
CA THR A 185 -5.04 -16.34 -20.29
C THR A 185 -3.63 -16.73 -19.85
N LEU A 186 -2.87 -15.82 -19.21
CA LEU A 186 -1.46 -16.05 -18.84
C LEU A 186 -1.26 -16.62 -17.43
N GLY A 187 -2.34 -16.98 -16.74
CA GLY A 187 -2.26 -17.67 -15.45
C GLY A 187 -1.76 -16.81 -14.29
N PHE A 188 -1.84 -15.49 -14.40
CA PHE A 188 -1.59 -14.60 -13.26
C PHE A 188 -2.63 -14.82 -12.16
N GLU A 189 -2.19 -14.77 -10.91
CA GLU A 189 -3.11 -14.65 -9.77
C GLU A 189 -3.95 -13.37 -9.94
N SER A 190 -5.24 -13.43 -9.61
CA SER A 190 -6.14 -12.28 -9.72
C SER A 190 -6.95 -12.12 -8.45
N ALA A 191 -7.02 -10.89 -7.94
CA ALA A 191 -7.71 -10.59 -6.68
C ALA A 191 -9.23 -10.86 -6.77
N SER A 192 -9.81 -10.83 -7.97
CA SER A 192 -11.21 -11.11 -8.24
C SER A 192 -11.43 -11.41 -9.71
N SER A 193 -12.28 -12.39 -10.03
CA SER A 193 -12.69 -12.69 -11.41
C SER A 193 -13.52 -11.57 -12.05
N ASN A 194 -14.15 -10.71 -11.23
CA ASN A 194 -14.85 -9.51 -11.69
C ASN A 194 -13.93 -8.29 -11.56
N TRP A 195 -13.58 -7.70 -12.70
CA TRP A 195 -12.69 -6.53 -12.81
C TRP A 195 -13.18 -5.31 -12.01
N ALA A 196 -14.49 -5.03 -12.02
CA ALA A 196 -15.05 -3.89 -11.30
C ALA A 196 -15.00 -4.13 -9.80
N TRP A 197 -15.36 -5.35 -9.37
CA TRP A 197 -15.26 -5.76 -7.98
C TRP A 197 -13.82 -5.73 -7.47
N SER A 198 -12.84 -6.06 -8.32
CA SER A 198 -11.43 -5.97 -8.00
C SER A 198 -11.02 -4.53 -7.66
N GLY A 199 -11.42 -3.55 -8.47
CA GLY A 199 -11.18 -2.13 -8.18
C GLY A 199 -11.86 -1.65 -6.89
N ILE A 200 -13.07 -2.15 -6.60
CA ILE A 200 -13.79 -1.88 -5.35
C ILE A 200 -13.00 -2.45 -4.15
N LEU A 201 -12.58 -3.73 -4.22
CA LEU A 201 -11.80 -4.37 -3.17
C LEU A 201 -10.48 -3.64 -2.91
N TYR A 202 -9.82 -3.17 -3.96
CA TYR A 202 -8.58 -2.40 -3.80
C TYR A 202 -8.80 -1.08 -3.08
N ALA A 203 -9.90 -0.35 -3.37
CA ALA A 203 -10.23 0.86 -2.64
C ALA A 203 -10.42 0.59 -1.14
N PHE A 204 -11.09 -0.51 -0.78
CA PHE A 204 -11.29 -0.89 0.62
C PHE A 204 -10.03 -1.46 1.28
N LEU A 205 -9.18 -2.17 0.55
CA LEU A 205 -7.84 -2.53 1.02
C LEU A 205 -7.06 -1.27 1.40
N ALA A 206 -6.93 -0.34 0.44
CA ALA A 206 -6.20 0.91 0.63
C ALA A 206 -6.80 1.74 1.76
N LEU A 207 -8.12 1.70 1.96
CA LEU A 207 -8.77 2.28 3.13
C LEU A 207 -8.32 1.59 4.42
N MET A 208 -8.54 0.28 4.54
CA MET A 208 -8.35 -0.49 5.78
C MET A 208 -6.95 -0.30 6.35
N VAL A 209 -5.94 -0.37 5.48
CA VAL A 209 -4.53 -0.31 5.88
C VAL A 209 -4.10 1.08 6.33
N SER A 210 -4.83 2.14 5.96
CA SER A 210 -4.42 3.52 6.23
C SER A 210 -5.37 4.34 7.08
N ILE A 211 -6.50 3.80 7.57
CA ILE A 211 -7.48 4.54 8.38
C ILE A 211 -6.83 5.40 9.49
N PRO A 212 -6.01 4.85 10.41
CA PRO A 212 -5.41 5.65 11.48
C PRO A 212 -4.48 6.75 10.93
N PHE A 213 -3.66 6.41 9.92
CA PHE A 213 -2.74 7.36 9.28
C PHE A 213 -3.47 8.53 8.61
N GLN A 214 -4.59 8.26 7.93
CA GLN A 214 -5.40 9.30 7.29
C GLN A 214 -6.01 10.27 8.30
N VAL A 215 -6.49 9.76 9.43
CA VAL A 215 -7.05 10.55 10.53
C VAL A 215 -5.98 11.44 11.16
N GLU A 216 -4.79 10.90 11.38
CA GLU A 216 -3.63 11.64 11.88
C GLU A 216 -3.18 12.75 10.91
N CYS A 217 -3.10 12.43 9.61
CA CYS A 217 -2.82 13.42 8.57
C CYS A 217 -3.87 14.54 8.58
N GLY A 218 -5.16 14.18 8.70
CA GLY A 218 -6.26 15.14 8.82
C GLY A 218 -6.12 16.04 10.06
N ALA A 219 -5.79 15.46 11.22
CA ALA A 219 -5.58 16.20 12.47
C ALA A 219 -4.45 17.24 12.37
N SER A 220 -3.43 16.96 11.55
CA SER A 220 -2.28 17.83 11.31
C SER A 220 -2.55 18.99 10.33
N ALA A 221 -3.71 19.02 9.67
CA ALA A 221 -4.08 20.07 8.73
C ALA A 221 -4.59 21.34 9.47
N GLY A 222 -4.35 22.52 8.89
CA GLY A 222 -4.75 23.80 9.49
C GLY A 222 -6.26 24.01 9.50
N SER A 223 -6.99 23.41 8.56
CA SER A 223 -8.44 23.47 8.47
C SER A 223 -9.06 22.22 7.85
N VAL A 224 -10.36 21.99 8.08
CA VAL A 224 -11.13 20.91 7.43
C VAL A 224 -11.02 20.98 5.90
N LYS A 225 -10.97 22.20 5.34
CA LYS A 225 -10.85 22.43 3.90
C LYS A 225 -9.49 21.96 3.39
N GLU A 226 -8.40 22.30 4.09
CA GLU A 226 -7.06 21.82 3.76
C GLU A 226 -6.97 20.30 3.83
N ALA A 227 -7.49 19.68 4.90
CA ALA A 227 -7.48 18.23 5.09
C ALA A 227 -8.17 17.51 3.92
N ARG A 228 -9.37 17.98 3.56
CA ARG A 228 -10.17 17.42 2.46
C ARG A 228 -9.56 17.65 1.08
N SER A 229 -8.93 18.81 0.86
CA SER A 229 -8.18 19.07 -0.37
C SER A 229 -6.97 18.15 -0.49
N ALA A 230 -6.25 17.88 0.61
CA ALA A 230 -5.13 16.94 0.62
C ALA A 230 -5.58 15.51 0.30
N ALA A 231 -6.67 15.04 0.89
CA ALA A 231 -7.27 13.73 0.58
C ALA A 231 -7.64 13.59 -0.90
N LEU A 232 -8.30 14.61 -1.47
CA LEU A 232 -8.68 14.62 -2.88
C LEU A 232 -7.46 14.56 -3.80
N ILE A 233 -6.50 15.48 -3.61
CA ILE A 233 -5.31 15.58 -4.46
C ILE A 233 -4.45 14.32 -4.34
N GLY A 234 -4.25 13.82 -3.12
CA GLY A 234 -3.49 12.59 -2.87
C GLY A 234 -4.14 11.37 -3.52
N THR A 235 -5.47 11.25 -3.44
CA THR A 235 -6.19 10.13 -4.06
C THR A 235 -6.14 10.15 -5.58
N VAL A 236 -6.30 11.34 -6.19
CA VAL A 236 -6.19 11.47 -7.64
C VAL A 236 -4.76 11.15 -8.09
N ALA A 237 -3.74 11.70 -7.42
CA ALA A 237 -2.34 11.43 -7.74
C ALA A 237 -1.98 9.95 -7.60
N PHE A 238 -2.43 9.30 -6.53
CA PHE A 238 -2.23 7.86 -6.32
C PHE A 238 -2.88 7.02 -7.43
N THR A 239 -4.11 7.36 -7.82
CA THR A 239 -4.83 6.65 -8.89
C THR A 239 -4.14 6.84 -10.25
N ILE A 240 -3.62 8.04 -10.54
CA ILE A 240 -2.80 8.26 -11.74
C ILE A 240 -1.60 7.29 -11.74
N GLY A 241 -0.95 7.11 -10.58
CA GLY A 241 0.09 6.11 -10.40
C GLY A 241 -0.36 4.67 -10.70
N ILE A 242 -1.56 4.28 -10.24
CA ILE A 242 -2.16 2.97 -10.56
C ILE A 242 -2.30 2.83 -12.08
N ILE A 243 -2.96 3.79 -12.73
CA ILE A 243 -3.24 3.74 -14.17
C ILE A 243 -1.94 3.68 -14.96
N SER A 244 -0.94 4.46 -14.57
CA SER A 244 0.40 4.43 -15.16
C SER A 244 1.06 3.04 -15.07
N LEU A 245 0.99 2.38 -13.91
CA LEU A 245 1.51 1.03 -13.75
C LEU A 245 0.70 -0.01 -14.53
N VAL A 246 -0.63 0.09 -14.55
CA VAL A 246 -1.48 -0.76 -15.38
C VAL A 246 -1.04 -0.67 -16.84
N ILE A 247 -0.87 0.54 -17.38
CA ILE A 247 -0.41 0.71 -18.77
C ILE A 247 0.96 0.07 -18.97
N GLY A 248 1.90 0.27 -18.04
CA GLY A 248 3.22 -0.37 -18.08
C GLY A 248 3.11 -1.91 -18.13
N GLU A 249 2.32 -2.50 -17.26
CA GLU A 249 2.13 -3.96 -17.18
C GLU A 249 1.42 -4.53 -18.41
N LEU A 250 0.43 -3.80 -18.96
CA LEU A 250 -0.25 -4.20 -20.19
C LEU A 250 0.71 -4.18 -21.39
N VAL A 251 1.52 -3.12 -21.52
CA VAL A 251 2.45 -2.96 -22.65
C VAL A 251 3.60 -3.97 -22.58
N TYR A 252 4.13 -4.22 -21.38
CA TYR A 252 5.24 -5.14 -21.15
C TYR A 252 4.81 -6.53 -20.69
N TYR A 253 3.58 -6.94 -20.99
CA TYR A 253 2.98 -8.15 -20.43
C TYR A 253 3.85 -9.41 -20.64
N LYS A 254 4.51 -9.53 -21.80
CA LYS A 254 5.39 -10.66 -22.13
C LYS A 254 6.60 -10.75 -21.20
N LEU A 255 7.11 -9.62 -20.71
CA LEU A 255 8.28 -9.56 -19.82
C LEU A 255 7.94 -9.94 -18.38
N ILE A 256 6.70 -9.69 -17.95
CA ILE A 256 6.29 -9.87 -16.56
C ILE A 256 5.67 -11.25 -16.29
N VAL A 257 5.42 -12.07 -17.32
CA VAL A 257 4.98 -13.46 -17.14
C VAL A 257 6.01 -14.23 -16.30
N GLY A 258 5.53 -14.89 -15.25
CA GLY A 258 6.36 -15.67 -14.32
C GLY A 258 7.19 -14.83 -13.35
N GLN A 259 7.12 -13.49 -13.42
CA GLN A 259 7.84 -12.59 -12.51
C GLN A 259 7.00 -12.31 -11.26
N GLN A 260 7.65 -12.28 -10.10
CA GLN A 260 7.02 -11.89 -8.83
C GLN A 260 7.02 -10.38 -8.61
N VAL A 261 7.93 -9.67 -9.31
CA VAL A 261 8.13 -8.22 -9.23
C VAL A 261 8.06 -7.62 -10.66
N PRO A 262 6.86 -7.45 -11.22
CA PRO A 262 6.65 -6.93 -12.58
C PRO A 262 7.43 -5.65 -12.89
N THR A 263 7.40 -4.67 -11.97
CA THR A 263 8.03 -3.36 -12.21
C THR A 263 9.55 -3.46 -12.32
N LEU A 264 10.17 -4.39 -11.60
CA LEU A 264 11.60 -4.66 -11.69
C LEU A 264 11.97 -5.30 -13.04
N ALA A 265 11.15 -6.22 -13.55
CA ALA A 265 11.35 -6.81 -14.86
C ALA A 265 11.28 -5.75 -15.97
N ILE A 266 10.29 -4.85 -15.89
CA ILE A 266 10.15 -3.71 -16.81
C ILE A 266 11.37 -2.80 -16.71
N ALA A 267 11.81 -2.47 -15.50
CA ALA A 267 12.94 -1.58 -15.32
C ALA A 267 14.27 -2.15 -15.83
N ASN A 268 14.53 -3.43 -15.58
CA ASN A 268 15.69 -4.14 -16.12
C ASN A 268 15.71 -4.09 -17.65
N HIS A 269 14.54 -4.19 -18.27
CA HIS A 269 14.40 -4.09 -19.72
C HIS A 269 14.68 -2.68 -20.25
N ILE A 270 14.23 -1.64 -19.54
CA ILE A 270 14.51 -0.24 -19.91
C ILE A 270 16.01 0.06 -19.78
N SER A 271 16.61 -0.29 -18.66
CA SER A 271 18.05 -0.15 -18.42
C SER A 271 18.50 -1.03 -17.25
N PRO A 272 19.55 -1.85 -17.41
CA PRO A 272 20.11 -2.65 -16.30
C PRO A 272 20.51 -1.79 -15.09
N VAL A 273 20.96 -0.55 -15.31
CA VAL A 273 21.32 0.38 -14.24
C VAL A 273 20.09 0.83 -13.46
N LEU A 274 18.97 1.11 -14.15
CA LEU A 274 17.70 1.42 -13.48
C LEU A 274 17.21 0.22 -12.68
N GLY A 275 17.33 -0.97 -13.24
CA GLY A 275 17.05 -2.23 -12.54
C GLY A 275 17.80 -2.40 -11.21
N LEU A 276 19.10 -2.11 -11.21
CA LEU A 276 19.92 -2.14 -9.99
C LEU A 276 19.41 -1.15 -8.95
N ILE A 277 19.26 0.11 -9.37
CA ILE A 277 18.79 1.19 -8.50
C ILE A 277 17.45 0.84 -7.89
N PHE A 278 16.51 0.33 -8.69
CA PHE A 278 15.17 0.01 -8.22
C PHE A 278 15.10 -1.20 -7.31
N THR A 279 15.92 -2.22 -7.55
CA THR A 279 16.04 -3.36 -6.63
C THR A 279 16.44 -2.87 -5.24
N VAL A 280 17.47 -2.02 -5.17
CA VAL A 280 17.92 -1.44 -3.89
C VAL A 280 16.80 -0.62 -3.25
N LEU A 281 16.10 0.21 -4.02
CA LEU A 281 15.01 1.05 -3.51
C LEU A 281 13.80 0.25 -3.01
N ILE A 282 13.40 -0.79 -3.74
CA ILE A 282 12.31 -1.69 -3.32
C ILE A 282 12.73 -2.39 -2.02
N VAL A 283 13.94 -2.94 -1.95
CA VAL A 283 14.43 -3.65 -0.76
C VAL A 283 14.50 -2.72 0.45
N VAL A 284 15.05 -1.50 0.31
CA VAL A 284 15.11 -0.51 1.40
C VAL A 284 13.70 -0.10 1.84
N SER A 285 12.79 0.12 0.89
CA SER A 285 11.39 0.45 1.18
C SER A 285 10.66 -0.67 1.93
N ILE A 286 10.92 -1.92 1.56
CA ILE A 286 10.35 -3.10 2.21
C ILE A 286 10.90 -3.21 3.61
N TYR A 287 12.22 -3.16 3.76
CA TYR A 287 12.89 -3.26 5.05
C TYR A 287 12.34 -2.22 6.04
N SER A 288 12.18 -0.96 5.63
CA SER A 288 11.66 0.08 6.51
C SER A 288 10.22 -0.20 6.94
N ALA A 289 9.36 -0.64 6.00
CA ALA A 289 7.97 -0.99 6.31
C ALA A 289 7.87 -2.21 7.23
N VAL A 290 8.69 -3.24 6.98
CA VAL A 290 8.77 -4.46 7.79
C VAL A 290 9.17 -4.12 9.23
N ALA A 291 10.18 -3.26 9.42
CA ALA A 291 10.59 -2.80 10.75
C ALA A 291 9.46 -2.05 11.47
N SER A 292 8.79 -1.10 10.80
CA SER A 292 7.66 -0.37 11.38
C SER A 292 6.49 -1.28 11.74
N PHE A 293 6.06 -2.16 10.83
CA PHE A 293 4.92 -3.05 11.08
C PHE A 293 5.20 -4.06 12.19
N LEU A 294 6.43 -4.57 12.29
CA LEU A 294 6.83 -5.42 13.42
C LEU A 294 6.71 -4.63 14.73
N THR A 295 7.30 -3.44 14.81
CA THR A 295 7.26 -2.61 16.01
C THR A 295 5.83 -2.24 16.40
N MET A 296 5.00 -1.77 15.45
CA MET A 296 3.59 -1.44 15.67
C MET A 296 2.81 -2.63 16.24
N THR A 297 3.07 -3.84 15.72
CA THR A 297 2.44 -5.06 16.21
C THR A 297 2.87 -5.37 17.64
N VAL A 298 4.18 -5.36 17.92
CA VAL A 298 4.74 -5.73 19.24
C VAL A 298 4.31 -4.74 20.32
N ARG A 299 4.24 -3.45 20.00
CA ARG A 299 3.79 -2.38 20.91
C ARG A 299 2.38 -2.57 21.44
N LYS A 300 1.54 -3.33 20.73
CA LYS A 300 0.20 -3.69 21.23
C LYS A 300 0.27 -4.63 22.44
N PHE A 301 1.36 -5.38 22.59
CA PHE A 301 1.51 -6.42 23.62
C PHE A 301 2.52 -6.06 24.72
N ALA A 302 3.49 -5.19 24.44
CA ALA A 302 4.57 -4.84 25.36
C ALA A 302 5.12 -3.43 25.11
N VAL A 303 5.64 -2.81 26.17
CA VAL A 303 6.34 -1.52 26.11
C VAL A 303 7.74 -1.73 25.51
N ASP A 304 8.18 -0.78 24.68
CA ASP A 304 9.50 -0.77 24.03
C ASP A 304 10.66 -1.10 24.99
N LYS A 305 11.67 -1.81 24.46
CA LYS A 305 12.93 -2.15 25.15
C LYS A 305 12.76 -3.01 26.42
N THR A 306 11.57 -3.55 26.71
CA THR A 306 11.37 -4.53 27.78
C THR A 306 11.74 -5.95 27.32
N LYS A 307 12.08 -6.85 28.27
CA LYS A 307 12.31 -8.27 27.95
C LYS A 307 11.12 -8.90 27.21
N LYS A 308 9.89 -8.55 27.63
CA LYS A 308 8.64 -9.01 26.99
C LYS A 308 8.56 -8.55 25.53
N PHE A 309 8.88 -7.28 25.26
CA PHE A 309 8.91 -6.74 23.90
C PHE A 309 9.90 -7.49 23.02
N ASN A 310 11.14 -7.69 23.50
CA ASN A 310 12.17 -8.37 22.73
C ASN A 310 11.79 -9.82 22.39
N ILE A 311 11.23 -10.55 23.36
CA ILE A 311 10.78 -11.94 23.16
C ILE A 311 9.65 -11.99 22.12
N ILE A 312 8.65 -11.12 22.23
CA ILE A 312 7.52 -11.10 21.28
C ILE A 312 8.02 -10.71 19.88
N ALA A 313 8.89 -9.71 19.76
CA ALA A 313 9.48 -9.31 18.49
C ALA A 313 10.21 -10.48 17.82
N ILE A 314 11.08 -11.19 18.55
CA ILE A 314 11.82 -12.35 18.03
C ILE A 314 10.83 -13.44 17.56
N ILE A 315 9.84 -13.80 18.36
CA ILE A 315 8.85 -14.84 18.02
C ILE A 315 8.09 -14.46 16.74
N LEU A 316 7.57 -13.23 16.68
CA LEU A 316 6.82 -12.74 15.52
C LEU A 316 7.70 -12.63 14.27
N THR A 317 8.98 -12.27 14.39
CA THR A 317 9.92 -12.29 13.28
C THR A 317 10.15 -13.71 12.77
N VAL A 318 10.37 -14.68 13.65
CA VAL A 318 10.61 -16.08 13.25
C VAL A 318 9.40 -16.66 12.51
N ILE A 319 8.19 -16.43 13.05
CA ILE A 319 6.94 -16.87 12.41
C ILE A 319 6.79 -16.20 11.04
N GLY A 320 7.00 -14.89 10.95
CA GLY A 320 6.85 -14.18 9.68
C GLY A 320 7.93 -14.51 8.66
N MET A 321 9.15 -14.77 9.11
CA MET A 321 10.25 -15.27 8.27
C MET A 321 9.88 -16.63 7.67
N PHE A 322 9.32 -17.54 8.47
CA PHE A 322 8.89 -18.85 7.98
C PHE A 322 7.80 -18.71 6.91
N PHE A 323 6.68 -18.07 7.21
CA PHE A 323 5.58 -17.94 6.26
C PHE A 323 5.94 -17.10 5.03
N GLY A 324 6.68 -16.00 5.22
CA GLY A 324 7.13 -15.13 4.13
C GLY A 324 8.20 -15.78 3.25
N GLY A 325 8.97 -16.73 3.79
CA GLY A 325 10.02 -17.45 3.06
C GLY A 325 9.49 -18.65 2.25
N VAL A 326 8.37 -19.25 2.66
CA VAL A 326 7.83 -20.47 2.01
C VAL A 326 6.62 -20.20 1.11
N ILE A 327 5.81 -19.17 1.39
CA ILE A 327 4.63 -18.86 0.59
C ILE A 327 5.01 -17.85 -0.50
N PRO A 328 4.72 -18.12 -1.80
CA PRO A 328 4.99 -17.15 -2.86
C PRO A 328 4.33 -15.80 -2.60
N PHE A 329 5.09 -14.73 -2.84
CA PHE A 329 4.63 -13.36 -2.64
C PHE A 329 3.30 -13.07 -3.35
N ALA A 330 3.18 -13.47 -4.62
CA ALA A 330 1.94 -13.36 -5.38
C ALA A 330 0.72 -13.98 -4.67
N LYS A 331 0.87 -15.14 -4.03
CA LYS A 331 -0.22 -15.83 -3.35
C LYS A 331 -0.63 -15.13 -2.06
N LEU A 332 0.35 -14.60 -1.30
CA LEU A 332 0.06 -13.82 -0.10
C LEU A 332 -0.74 -12.56 -0.42
N VAL A 333 -0.36 -11.84 -1.49
CA VAL A 333 -1.12 -10.69 -2.01
C VAL A 333 -2.54 -11.12 -2.40
N ASN A 334 -2.66 -12.21 -3.16
CA ASN A 334 -3.94 -12.70 -3.65
C ASN A 334 -4.94 -13.07 -2.55
N ILE A 335 -4.45 -13.57 -1.41
CA ILE A 335 -5.30 -14.01 -0.30
C ILE A 335 -5.56 -12.88 0.70
N LEU A 336 -4.50 -12.27 1.22
CA LEU A 336 -4.60 -11.37 2.38
C LEU A 336 -5.19 -10.01 2.01
N TYR A 337 -4.93 -9.53 0.79
CA TYR A 337 -5.35 -8.19 0.41
C TYR A 337 -6.85 -8.11 0.08
N PRO A 338 -7.46 -9.06 -0.65
CA PRO A 338 -8.91 -9.12 -0.76
C PRO A 338 -9.60 -9.27 0.60
N LEU A 339 -9.07 -10.08 1.51
CA LEU A 339 -9.61 -10.22 2.88
C LEU A 339 -9.63 -8.87 3.62
N ALA A 340 -8.55 -8.09 3.51
CA ALA A 340 -8.50 -6.74 4.04
C ALA A 340 -9.57 -5.83 3.40
N GLY A 341 -9.74 -5.91 2.08
CA GLY A 341 -10.79 -5.20 1.35
C GLY A 341 -12.20 -5.52 1.88
N TYR A 342 -12.54 -6.80 2.02
CA TYR A 342 -13.87 -7.20 2.53
C TYR A 342 -14.17 -6.64 3.93
N SER A 343 -13.18 -6.64 4.82
CA SER A 343 -13.34 -6.09 6.17
C SER A 343 -13.63 -4.58 6.16
N ALA A 344 -13.00 -3.82 5.25
CA ALA A 344 -13.21 -2.39 5.17
C ALA A 344 -14.54 -2.00 4.50
N ILE A 345 -15.16 -2.87 3.71
CA ILE A 345 -16.52 -2.66 3.20
C ILE A 345 -17.49 -2.50 4.37
N ILE A 346 -17.38 -3.39 5.37
CA ILE A 346 -18.23 -3.36 6.57
C ILE A 346 -17.95 -2.06 7.35
N PHE A 347 -16.68 -1.71 7.56
CA PHE A 347 -16.30 -0.46 8.23
C PHE A 347 -16.86 0.78 7.52
N ALA A 348 -16.75 0.84 6.20
CA ALA A 348 -17.27 1.94 5.41
C ALA A 348 -18.79 2.07 5.50
N GLY A 349 -19.52 0.95 5.64
CA GLY A 349 -20.94 0.96 5.94
C GLY A 349 -21.27 1.70 7.23
N PHE A 350 -20.55 1.41 8.32
CA PHE A 350 -20.67 2.14 9.59
C PHE A 350 -20.31 3.63 9.44
N MET A 351 -19.24 3.91 8.69
CA MET A 351 -18.79 5.28 8.44
C MET A 351 -19.87 6.10 7.73
N ILE A 352 -20.41 5.59 6.63
CA ILE A 352 -21.46 6.25 5.84
C ILE A 352 -22.73 6.42 6.68
N TYR A 353 -23.15 5.38 7.41
CA TYR A 353 -24.33 5.45 8.29
C TYR A 353 -24.20 6.59 9.31
N LYS A 354 -23.04 6.69 9.98
CA LYS A 354 -22.81 7.72 10.98
C LYS A 354 -22.77 9.13 10.36
N GLU A 355 -22.09 9.31 9.22
CA GLU A 355 -22.03 10.60 8.51
C GLU A 355 -23.41 11.06 8.01
N LEU A 356 -24.30 10.14 7.64
CA LEU A 356 -25.68 10.47 7.29
C LEU A 356 -26.49 10.88 8.52
N LYS A 357 -26.30 10.21 9.66
CA LYS A 357 -26.99 10.53 10.91
C LYS A 357 -26.57 11.87 11.51
N GLU A 358 -25.32 12.28 11.35
CA GLU A 358 -24.81 13.57 11.86
C GLU A 358 -25.18 14.78 10.97
N LYS A 359 -25.67 14.54 9.74
CA LYS A 359 -26.16 15.59 8.83
C LYS A 359 -27.65 15.89 8.98
N ASN A 360 -28.41 14.96 9.54
CA ASN A 360 -29.82 15.12 9.94
C ASN A 360 -29.87 15.57 11.40
#